data_AF-A0A229SEI7-F1
#
_entry.id   AF-A0A229SEI7-F1
#
_cell.length_a   1.000
_cell.length_b   1.000
_cell.length_c   1.000
_cell.angle_alpha   90.00
_cell.angle_beta   90.00
_cell.angle_gamma   90.00
#
_symmetry.space_group_name_H-M   'P 1'
#
loop_
_entity.id
_entity.type
_entity.pdbx_description
1 polymer ?
#
loop_
_entity_poly.entity_id
_entity_poly.type
_entity_poly.pdbx_seq_one_letter_code
_entity_poly.pdbx_strand_id
1 'polypeptide(L)'
;MGHSPHGMLAYGYDLGGGEAGWNIGNTQESGRLDLSWHFDEYDDFVEHAEKRLLERIAGFAETDWTAAGYRQRRDAAQDLVGVEFTAHGDIQEPSYALTAHVTIASWEHPEHLRPADLEQRRCTENWDERLATALNILELTPTQQHPAWLLMTSG
;
A
#
# COMPACT_ATOMS: atom_id res chain seq x y z
N MET A 1 -19.66 14.14 -7.21
CA MET A 1 -18.74 15.27 -6.97
C MET A 1 -17.52 15.02 -7.85
N GLY A 2 -17.03 16.02 -8.58
CA GLY A 2 -15.97 15.80 -9.57
C GLY A 2 -14.66 15.39 -8.89
N HIS A 3 -14.24 14.15 -9.08
CA HIS A 3 -12.91 13.71 -8.69
C HIS A 3 -11.92 14.44 -9.61
N SER A 4 -11.22 15.42 -9.06
CA SER A 4 -10.13 16.05 -9.79
C SER A 4 -8.98 15.05 -9.80
N PRO A 5 -8.43 14.70 -10.97
CA PRO A 5 -7.34 13.75 -11.02
C PRO A 5 -6.16 14.26 -10.19
N HIS A 6 -5.65 13.40 -9.32
CA HIS A 6 -4.47 13.68 -8.50
C HIS A 6 -3.27 12.94 -9.08
N GLY A 7 -2.13 13.62 -9.14
CA GLY A 7 -0.85 12.99 -9.45
C GLY A 7 -0.23 12.51 -8.14
N MET A 8 0.31 11.29 -8.13
CA MET A 8 0.97 10.72 -6.97
C MET A 8 2.38 10.28 -7.34
N LEU A 9 3.37 10.69 -6.56
CA LEU A 9 4.71 10.11 -6.59
C LEU A 9 4.85 9.23 -5.35
N ALA A 10 4.99 7.93 -5.54
CA ALA A 10 5.14 6.97 -4.46
C ALA A 10 6.44 6.18 -4.56
N TYR A 11 6.95 5.68 -3.43
CA TYR A 11 8.05 4.72 -3.40
C TYR A 11 7.55 3.37 -2.93
N GLY A 12 7.63 2.35 -3.79
CA GLY A 12 7.01 1.07 -3.49
C GLY A 12 7.03 0.04 -4.62
N TYR A 13 6.09 -0.90 -4.51
CA TYR A 13 5.80 -1.94 -5.49
C TYR A 13 4.41 -1.74 -6.06
N ASP A 14 4.28 -1.72 -7.38
CA ASP A 14 2.97 -1.82 -8.01
C ASP A 14 2.48 -3.27 -7.92
N LEU A 15 1.35 -3.48 -7.27
CA LEU A 15 0.74 -4.79 -7.09
C LEU A 15 -0.31 -5.08 -8.16
N GLY A 16 -0.72 -4.08 -8.94
CA GLY A 16 -1.88 -4.20 -9.82
C GLY A 16 -3.18 -4.38 -9.01
N GLY A 17 -4.17 -5.02 -9.60
CA GLY A 17 -5.51 -5.20 -9.00
C GLY A 17 -6.63 -4.82 -9.96
N GLY A 18 -7.87 -5.11 -9.57
CA GLY A 18 -9.06 -4.95 -10.42
C GLY A 18 -9.01 -5.81 -11.67
N GLU A 19 -9.76 -5.42 -12.70
CA GLU A 19 -9.78 -6.11 -14.00
C GLU A 19 -8.43 -6.07 -14.76
N ALA A 20 -7.52 -5.16 -14.39
CA ALA A 20 -6.18 -5.07 -14.99
C ALA A 20 -5.27 -6.24 -14.59
N GLY A 21 -5.64 -6.98 -13.54
CA GLY A 21 -4.91 -8.12 -13.04
C GLY A 21 -3.79 -7.77 -12.07
N TRP A 22 -3.29 -8.81 -11.41
CA TRP A 22 -2.27 -8.68 -10.38
C TRP A 22 -0.85 -8.70 -10.96
N ASN A 23 -0.01 -7.77 -10.49
CA ASN A 23 1.42 -7.70 -10.80
C ASN A 23 2.27 -8.48 -9.78
N ILE A 24 1.73 -9.58 -9.24
CA ILE A 24 2.41 -10.47 -8.31
C ILE A 24 2.39 -11.92 -8.82
N GLY A 25 3.39 -12.72 -8.44
CA GLY A 25 3.51 -14.12 -8.85
C GLY A 25 2.61 -15.10 -8.08
N ASN A 26 1.92 -14.64 -7.03
CA ASN A 26 1.04 -15.45 -6.20
C ASN A 26 -0.36 -15.58 -6.80
N THR A 27 -0.46 -15.89 -8.09
CA THR A 27 -1.74 -16.04 -8.79
C THR A 27 -1.93 -17.47 -9.28
N GLN A 28 -3.13 -18.01 -9.11
CA GLN A 28 -3.55 -19.26 -9.73
C GLN A 28 -3.70 -19.10 -11.25
N GLU A 29 -3.87 -20.20 -11.99
CA GLU A 29 -4.15 -20.16 -13.45
C GLU A 29 -5.39 -19.34 -13.80
N SER A 30 -6.30 -19.16 -12.85
CA SER A 30 -7.51 -18.32 -12.96
C SER A 30 -7.25 -16.82 -12.80
N GLY A 31 -6.03 -16.40 -12.44
CA GLY A 31 -5.70 -15.01 -12.09
C GLY A 31 -6.06 -14.62 -10.65
N ARG A 32 -6.65 -15.52 -9.87
CA ARG A 32 -6.99 -15.29 -8.46
C ARG A 32 -5.75 -15.37 -7.57
N LEU A 33 -5.73 -14.59 -6.49
CA LEU A 33 -4.66 -14.61 -5.49
C LEU A 33 -4.63 -15.96 -4.75
N ASP A 34 -3.44 -16.55 -4.64
CA ASP A 34 -3.16 -17.76 -3.88
C ASP A 34 -2.36 -17.41 -2.62
N LEU A 35 -3.08 -16.96 -1.58
CA LEU A 35 -2.50 -16.49 -0.34
C LEU A 35 -3.17 -17.19 0.85
N SER A 36 -2.37 -17.69 1.79
CA SER A 36 -2.83 -18.49 2.94
C SER A 36 -3.79 -17.75 3.88
N TRP A 37 -3.86 -16.42 3.76
CA TRP A 37 -4.56 -15.52 4.65
C TRP A 37 -5.65 -14.70 3.99
N HIS A 38 -5.77 -14.78 2.66
CA HIS A 38 -6.77 -14.03 1.90
C HIS A 38 -7.87 -14.96 1.41
N PHE A 39 -9.12 -14.60 1.68
CA PHE A 39 -10.29 -15.33 1.22
C PHE A 39 -11.09 -14.41 0.29
N ASP A 40 -11.11 -14.77 -0.98
CA ASP A 40 -11.61 -13.97 -2.10
C ASP A 40 -13.14 -14.00 -2.22
N GLU A 41 -13.86 -13.91 -1.09
CA GLU A 41 -15.34 -13.89 -1.09
C GLU A 41 -15.92 -12.47 -1.16
N TYR A 42 -15.12 -11.42 -0.92
CA TYR A 42 -15.64 -10.05 -0.76
C TYR A 42 -14.75 -8.91 -1.29
N ASP A 43 -13.67 -9.19 -2.05
CA ASP A 43 -12.73 -8.17 -2.56
C ASP A 43 -12.06 -7.31 -1.47
N ASP A 44 -11.97 -7.84 -0.25
CA ASP A 44 -11.40 -7.17 0.92
C ASP A 44 -9.87 -7.38 1.02
N PHE A 45 -9.15 -7.41 -0.12
CA PHE A 45 -7.72 -7.70 -0.14
C PHE A 45 -6.92 -6.73 0.74
N VAL A 46 -7.13 -5.43 0.55
CA VAL A 46 -6.42 -4.38 1.29
C VAL A 46 -6.74 -4.46 2.77
N GLU A 47 -8.01 -4.64 3.15
CA GLU A 47 -8.39 -4.74 4.57
C GLU A 47 -7.74 -5.95 5.25
N HIS A 48 -7.77 -7.13 4.60
CA HIS A 48 -7.10 -8.32 5.11
C HIS A 48 -5.59 -8.14 5.23
N ALA A 49 -4.96 -7.48 4.25
CA ALA A 49 -3.54 -7.22 4.24
C ALA A 49 -3.13 -6.24 5.35
N GLU A 50 -3.82 -5.11 5.48
CA GLU A 50 -3.59 -4.12 6.53
C GLU A 50 -3.73 -4.73 7.92
N LYS A 51 -4.81 -5.50 8.15
CA LYS A 51 -5.02 -6.20 9.41
C LYS A 51 -3.86 -7.13 9.73
N ARG A 52 -3.40 -7.90 8.75
CA ARG A 52 -2.26 -8.83 8.94
C ARG A 52 -0.96 -8.07 9.25
N LEU A 53 -0.69 -6.94 8.60
CA LEU A 53 0.48 -6.10 8.90
C LEU A 53 0.41 -5.51 10.31
N LEU A 54 -0.73 -4.94 10.70
CA LEU A 54 -0.96 -4.39 12.04
C LEU A 54 -0.76 -5.45 13.13
N GLU A 55 -1.31 -6.64 12.94
CA GLU A 55 -1.16 -7.75 13.88
C GLU A 55 0.29 -8.26 13.97
N ARG A 56 0.99 -8.41 12.83
CA ARG A 56 2.30 -9.07 12.77
C ARG A 56 3.48 -8.15 13.03
N ILE A 57 3.37 -6.87 12.69
CA ILE A 57 4.44 -5.88 12.91
C ILE A 57 4.21 -5.13 14.22
N ALA A 58 3.00 -4.58 14.40
CA ALA A 58 2.69 -3.72 15.54
C ALA A 58 2.05 -4.47 16.73
N GLY A 59 1.71 -5.76 16.57
CA GLY A 59 1.02 -6.52 17.61
C GLY A 59 -0.41 -6.05 17.85
N PHE A 60 -0.99 -5.29 16.92
CA PHE A 60 -2.30 -4.66 17.07
C PHE A 60 -3.40 -5.57 16.53
N ALA A 61 -4.12 -6.24 17.43
CA ALA A 61 -5.22 -7.16 17.14
C ALA A 61 -6.59 -6.68 17.68
N GLU A 62 -6.70 -5.41 18.07
CA GLU A 62 -7.95 -4.84 18.59
C GLU A 62 -9.01 -4.77 17.49
N THR A 63 -10.21 -5.29 17.78
CA THR A 63 -11.35 -5.28 16.86
C THR A 63 -12.49 -4.37 17.31
N ASP A 64 -12.48 -3.92 18.58
CA ASP A 64 -13.49 -3.02 19.12
C ASP A 64 -13.19 -1.55 18.76
N TRP A 65 -13.73 -1.12 17.62
CA TRP A 65 -13.60 0.24 17.12
C TRP A 65 -14.33 1.30 17.98
N THR A 66 -15.20 0.87 18.91
CA THR A 66 -15.92 1.77 19.83
C THR A 66 -15.14 2.06 21.11
N ALA A 67 -14.09 1.29 21.38
CA ALA A 67 -13.25 1.47 22.55
C ALA A 67 -12.59 2.86 22.56
N ALA A 68 -12.56 3.48 23.75
CA ALA A 68 -11.94 4.79 23.92
C ALA A 68 -10.46 4.77 23.49
N GLY A 69 -10.06 5.72 22.65
CA GLY A 69 -8.70 5.84 22.14
C GLY A 69 -8.29 4.81 21.08
N TYR A 70 -9.22 3.98 20.59
CA TYR A 70 -8.95 2.97 19.55
C TYR A 70 -8.23 3.57 18.34
N ARG A 71 -8.74 4.69 17.80
CA ARG A 71 -8.15 5.37 16.63
C ARG A 71 -6.69 5.75 16.86
N GLN A 72 -6.37 6.36 17.99
CA GLN A 72 -4.99 6.77 18.32
C GLN A 72 -4.04 5.56 18.42
N ARG A 73 -4.51 4.43 18.97
CA ARG A 73 -3.70 3.21 19.04
C ARG A 73 -3.53 2.57 17.67
N ARG A 74 -4.57 2.57 16.83
CA ARG A 74 -4.50 2.10 15.44
C ARG A 74 -3.55 2.96 14.62
N ASP A 75 -3.64 4.29 14.72
CA ASP A 75 -2.75 5.21 14.00
C ASP A 75 -1.29 5.00 14.42
N ALA A 76 -1.02 4.87 15.74
CA ALA A 76 0.31 4.55 16.23
C ALA A 76 0.83 3.17 15.75
N ALA A 77 -0.06 2.18 15.62
CA ALA A 77 0.28 0.89 15.04
C ALA A 77 0.57 0.99 13.53
N GLN A 78 -0.17 1.83 12.80
CA GLN A 78 0.09 2.11 11.39
C GLN A 78 1.45 2.79 11.19
N ASP A 79 1.81 3.74 12.05
CA ASP A 79 3.13 4.38 12.04
C ASP A 79 4.28 3.37 12.24
N LEU A 80 4.05 2.32 13.05
CA LEU A 80 5.01 1.23 13.25
C LEU A 80 5.12 0.30 12.03
N VAL A 81 4.01 0.04 11.34
CA VAL A 81 4.00 -0.72 10.08
C VAL A 81 4.81 0.03 9.02
N GLY A 82 4.62 1.34 8.90
CA GLY A 82 5.45 2.22 8.08
C GLY A 82 5.36 1.97 6.57
N VAL A 83 4.31 1.28 6.12
CA VAL A 83 3.90 1.09 4.72
C VAL A 83 2.37 1.18 4.64
N GLU A 84 1.85 1.50 3.46
CA GLU A 84 0.42 1.63 3.18
C GLU A 84 0.07 1.09 1.79
N PHE A 85 -1.21 0.77 1.59
CA PHE A 85 -1.74 0.45 0.26
C PHE A 85 -2.28 1.72 -0.38
N THR A 86 -1.71 2.11 -1.52
CA THR A 86 -2.13 3.27 -2.29
C THR A 86 -2.94 2.82 -3.50
N ALA A 87 -4.24 3.11 -3.49
CA ALA A 87 -5.10 2.89 -4.65
C ALA A 87 -4.78 3.93 -5.74
N HIS A 88 -4.71 3.48 -6.99
CA HIS A 88 -4.47 4.30 -8.17
C HIS A 88 -5.23 3.75 -9.39
N GLY A 89 -5.33 4.55 -10.45
CA GLY A 89 -6.12 4.22 -11.64
C GLY A 89 -7.58 4.63 -11.52
N ASP A 90 -8.47 3.76 -11.98
CA ASP A 90 -9.92 3.96 -12.00
C ASP A 90 -10.51 3.74 -10.60
N ILE A 91 -11.31 4.68 -10.09
CA ILE A 91 -11.97 4.56 -8.80
C ILE A 91 -12.94 3.37 -8.68
N GLN A 92 -13.52 2.90 -9.79
CA GLN A 92 -14.39 1.71 -9.81
C GLN A 92 -13.57 0.42 -9.77
N GLU A 93 -12.36 0.43 -10.32
CA GLU A 93 -11.49 -0.73 -10.48
C GLU A 93 -10.04 -0.34 -10.13
N PRO A 94 -9.77 -0.02 -8.86
CA PRO A 94 -8.46 0.51 -8.48
C PRO A 94 -7.39 -0.56 -8.59
N SER A 95 -6.24 -0.17 -9.13
CA SER A 95 -4.99 -0.87 -8.92
C SER A 95 -4.38 -0.42 -7.60
N TYR A 96 -3.57 -1.28 -6.98
CA TYR A 96 -2.97 -1.03 -5.69
C TYR A 96 -1.45 -1.04 -5.80
N ALA A 97 -0.81 -0.11 -5.09
CA ALA A 97 0.62 -0.14 -4.83
C ALA A 97 0.87 -0.30 -3.33
N LEU A 98 1.85 -1.12 -2.96
CA LEU A 98 2.36 -1.16 -1.59
C LEU A 98 3.50 -0.14 -1.48
N THR A 99 3.30 0.91 -0.69
CA THR A 99 4.18 2.08 -0.68
C THR A 99 4.70 2.36 0.73
N ALA A 100 5.96 2.80 0.83
CA ALA A 100 6.53 3.31 2.08
C ALA A 100 6.42 4.83 2.19
N HIS A 101 6.19 5.49 1.05
CA HIS A 101 6.03 6.93 0.98
C HIS A 101 5.17 7.30 -0.22
N VAL A 102 4.28 8.27 -0.04
CA VAL A 102 3.48 8.89 -1.09
C VAL A 102 3.52 10.40 -0.95
N THR A 103 3.70 11.08 -2.08
CA THR A 103 3.45 12.52 -2.23
C THR A 103 2.31 12.70 -3.21
N ILE A 104 1.26 13.41 -2.81
CA ILE A 104 0.08 13.69 -3.64
C ILE A 104 0.16 15.15 -4.10
N ALA A 105 0.09 15.36 -5.41
CA ALA A 105 0.01 16.68 -6.03
C ALA A 105 -1.38 16.88 -6.65
N SER A 106 -1.92 18.08 -6.49
CA SER A 106 -3.17 18.50 -7.14
C SER A 106 -2.94 19.78 -7.93
N TRP A 107 -3.87 20.12 -8.83
CA TRP A 107 -3.78 21.37 -9.59
C TRP A 107 -3.77 22.63 -8.70
N GLU A 108 -4.43 22.57 -7.53
CA GLU A 108 -4.44 23.67 -6.55
C GLU A 108 -3.18 23.68 -5.66
N HIS A 109 -2.54 22.52 -5.48
CA HIS A 109 -1.40 22.34 -4.58
C HIS A 109 -0.29 21.57 -5.31
N PRO A 110 0.52 22.27 -6.14
CA PRO A 110 1.68 21.67 -6.77
C PRO A 110 2.77 21.41 -5.74
N GLU A 111 3.34 20.20 -5.77
CA GLU A 111 4.41 19.79 -4.86
C GLU A 111 5.80 20.03 -5.48
N HIS A 112 6.68 20.66 -4.72
CA HIS A 112 8.06 20.91 -5.13
C HIS A 112 8.98 19.82 -4.58
N LEU A 113 9.33 18.87 -5.45
CA LEU A 113 10.12 17.70 -5.06
C LEU A 113 11.58 17.86 -5.44
N ARG A 114 12.46 17.59 -4.48
CA ARG A 114 13.91 17.48 -4.71
C ARG A 114 14.30 16.00 -4.65
N PRO A 115 14.73 15.39 -5.77
CA PRO A 115 15.08 13.96 -5.79
C PRO A 115 16.13 13.56 -4.75
N ALA A 116 17.08 14.44 -4.44
CA ALA A 116 18.11 14.19 -3.43
C ALA A 116 17.53 14.07 -2.00
N ASP A 117 16.52 14.88 -1.66
CA ASP A 117 15.87 14.81 -0.34
C ASP A 117 15.09 13.51 -0.20
N LEU A 118 14.39 13.11 -1.27
CA LEU A 118 13.62 11.88 -1.32
C LEU A 118 14.52 10.64 -1.18
N GLU A 119 15.66 10.63 -1.86
CA GLU A 119 16.64 9.55 -1.75
C GLU A 119 17.28 9.49 -0.36
N GLN A 120 17.61 10.65 0.22
CA GLN A 120 18.11 10.72 1.58
C GLN A 120 17.09 10.14 2.58
N ARG A 121 15.82 10.50 2.45
CA ARG A 121 14.74 9.99 3.31
C ARG A 121 14.57 8.48 3.18
N ARG A 122 14.56 7.97 1.94
CA ARG A 122 14.51 6.53 1.65
C ARG A 122 15.57 5.75 2.44
N CYS A 123 16.80 6.26 2.46
CA CYS A 123 17.88 5.66 3.23
C CYS A 123 17.72 5.83 4.74
N THR A 124 17.34 7.02 5.23
CA THR A 124 17.25 7.27 6.69
C THR A 124 16.07 6.60 7.37
N GLU A 125 14.97 6.41 6.63
CA GLU A 125 13.73 5.82 7.14
C GLU A 125 13.62 4.30 6.84
N ASN A 126 14.66 3.72 6.22
CA ASN A 126 14.76 2.29 5.88
C ASN A 126 13.55 1.76 5.08
N TRP A 127 13.08 2.51 4.09
CA TRP A 127 11.87 2.14 3.33
C TRP A 127 11.97 0.77 2.66
N ASP A 128 13.14 0.41 2.11
CA ASP A 128 13.37 -0.90 1.47
C ASP A 128 13.13 -2.06 2.43
N GLU A 129 13.62 -1.94 3.67
CA GLU A 129 13.50 -2.99 4.69
C GLU A 129 12.06 -3.12 5.19
N ARG A 130 11.35 -2.00 5.31
CA ARG A 130 9.92 -2.00 5.67
C ARG A 130 9.07 -2.67 4.59
N LEU A 131 9.31 -2.34 3.33
CA LEU A 131 8.63 -2.97 2.19
C LEU A 131 8.95 -4.46 2.11
N ALA A 132 10.23 -4.85 2.27
CA ALA A 132 10.63 -6.25 2.28
C ALA A 132 9.97 -7.04 3.43
N THR A 133 9.88 -6.44 4.62
CA THR A 133 9.22 -7.04 5.79
C THR A 133 7.72 -7.22 5.53
N ALA A 134 7.07 -6.20 4.98
CA ALA A 134 5.65 -6.26 4.63
C ALA A 134 5.36 -7.34 3.59
N LEU A 135 6.14 -7.40 2.49
CA LEU A 135 6.00 -8.44 1.47
C LEU A 135 6.18 -9.85 2.06
N ASN A 136 7.17 -10.05 2.94
CA ASN A 136 7.41 -11.33 3.59
C ASN A 136 6.24 -11.75 4.50
N ILE A 137 5.68 -10.82 5.28
CA ILE A 137 4.53 -11.09 6.15
C ILE A 137 3.27 -11.41 5.33
N LEU A 138 3.07 -10.69 4.24
CA LEU A 138 1.95 -10.87 3.33
C LEU A 138 2.17 -12.03 2.34
N GLU A 139 3.33 -12.68 2.35
CA GLU A 139 3.69 -13.76 1.44
C GLU A 139 3.56 -13.34 -0.05
N LEU A 140 3.74 -12.04 -0.34
CA LEU A 140 3.60 -11.48 -1.68
C LEU A 140 4.93 -11.50 -2.42
N THR A 141 4.88 -11.85 -3.71
CA THR A 141 6.03 -11.85 -4.62
C THR A 141 5.74 -10.94 -5.82
N PRO A 142 6.01 -9.63 -5.71
CA PRO A 142 5.85 -8.70 -6.83
C PRO A 142 6.69 -9.11 -8.04
N THR A 143 6.17 -8.89 -9.23
CA THR A 143 6.91 -9.10 -10.49
C THR A 143 8.07 -8.10 -10.64
N GLN A 144 7.92 -6.91 -10.07
CA GLN A 144 8.96 -5.91 -9.93
C GLN A 144 10.06 -6.40 -8.97
N GLN A 145 11.33 -6.39 -9.43
CA GLN A 145 12.46 -6.97 -8.68
C GLN A 145 12.85 -6.18 -7.42
N HIS A 146 12.74 -4.85 -7.47
CA HIS A 146 13.18 -3.92 -6.41
C HIS A 146 12.17 -2.79 -6.26
N PRO A 147 11.99 -2.20 -5.05
CA PRO A 147 11.09 -1.07 -4.88
C PRO A 147 11.60 0.13 -5.68
N ALA A 148 10.67 0.88 -6.27
CA ALA A 148 10.97 1.95 -7.20
C ALA A 148 10.07 3.16 -6.97
N TRP A 149 10.47 4.30 -7.54
CA TRP A 149 9.61 5.48 -7.63
C TRP A 149 8.54 5.24 -8.70
N LEU A 150 7.28 5.26 -8.28
CA LEU A 150 6.10 5.08 -9.09
C LEU A 150 5.41 6.42 -9.29
N LEU A 151 5.20 6.81 -10.55
CA LEU A 151 4.35 7.95 -10.89
C LEU A 151 2.98 7.41 -11.24
N MET A 152 1.99 7.72 -10.40
CA MET A 152 0.64 7.19 -10.48
C MET A 152 -0.37 8.33 -10.57
N THR A 153 -1.59 8.00 -11.01
CA THR A 153 -2.71 8.93 -11.03
C THR A 153 -3.92 8.27 -10.43
N SER A 154 -4.76 9.01 -9.70
CA SER A 154 -6.10 8.56 -9.30
C SER A 154 -7.13 9.48 -9.93
N GLY A 155 -8.18 8.92 -10.54
CA GLY A 155 -9.23 9.67 -11.24
C GLY A 155 -10.61 9.08 -11.06
#